data_AF-A0A6A3AT38-F1
#
_entry.id   AF-A0A6A3AT38-F1
#
_cell.length_a   1.000
_cell.length_b   1.000
_cell.length_c   1.000
_cell.angle_alpha   90.00
_cell.angle_beta   90.00
_cell.angle_gamma   90.00
#
_symmetry.space_group_name_H-M   'P 1'
#
loop_
_entity.id
_entity.type
_entity.pdbx_description
1 polymer ?
#
loop_
_entity_poly.entity_id
_entity_poly.type
_entity_poly.pdbx_seq_one_letter_code
_entity_poly.pdbx_strand_id
1 'polypeptide(L)'
;MGKEEQEEAKEELMEGLKALEGELGDKLYFGGESIGLVDVALVPCTAWFYAYATCGDFSIEAGCPKLVAWAKRCKDNYQSVSSALPHPHRIYDYELPLKKRLGWA
;
A
#
# COMPACT_ATOMS: atom_id res chain seq x y z
N MET A 1 -12.30 -16.34 -5.04
CA MET A 1 -10.84 -16.49 -5.14
C MET A 1 -10.45 -17.71 -4.33
N GLY A 2 -9.70 -18.64 -4.89
CA GLY A 2 -9.22 -19.81 -4.16
C GLY A 2 -8.17 -19.43 -3.12
N LYS A 3 -7.95 -20.27 -2.10
CA LYS A 3 -6.91 -20.02 -1.08
C LYS A 3 -5.49 -20.00 -1.70
N GLU A 4 -5.24 -20.86 -2.69
CA GLU A 4 -3.97 -20.92 -3.42
C GLU A 4 -3.73 -19.65 -4.25
N GLU A 5 -4.74 -19.23 -5.02
CA GLU A 5 -4.74 -17.97 -5.78
C GLU A 5 -4.52 -16.74 -4.88
N GLN A 6 -5.05 -16.78 -3.65
CA GLN A 6 -4.84 -15.71 -2.67
C GLN A 6 -3.39 -15.65 -2.15
N GLU A 7 -2.76 -16.79 -1.87
CA GLU A 7 -1.35 -16.81 -1.44
C GLU A 7 -0.42 -16.41 -2.59
N GLU A 8 -0.67 -16.85 -3.82
CA GLU A 8 0.09 -16.43 -5.00
C GLU A 8 0.02 -14.91 -5.21
N ALA A 9 -1.19 -14.34 -5.17
CA ALA A 9 -1.38 -12.89 -5.29
C ALA A 9 -0.68 -12.09 -4.17
N LYS A 10 -0.60 -12.66 -2.96
CA LYS A 10 0.12 -12.07 -1.83
C LYS A 10 1.63 -12.12 -2.04
N GLU A 11 2.16 -13.23 -2.54
CA GLU A 11 3.58 -13.36 -2.89
C GLU A 11 3.97 -12.33 -3.96
N GLU A 12 3.21 -12.26 -5.06
CA GLU A 12 3.43 -11.28 -6.14
C GLU A 12 3.37 -9.83 -5.64
N LEU A 13 2.38 -9.50 -4.80
CA LEU A 13 2.27 -8.17 -4.20
C LEU A 13 3.52 -7.86 -3.35
N MET A 14 3.95 -8.79 -2.50
CA MET A 14 5.12 -8.59 -1.65
C MET A 14 6.41 -8.47 -2.46
N GLU A 15 6.56 -9.20 -3.56
CA GLU A 15 7.68 -9.05 -4.48
C GLU A 15 7.70 -7.66 -5.13
N GLY A 16 6.55 -7.18 -5.61
CA GLY A 16 6.42 -5.84 -6.17
C GLY A 16 6.76 -4.74 -5.15
N LEU A 17 6.27 -4.86 -3.92
CA LEU A 17 6.56 -3.91 -2.84
C LEU A 17 8.05 -3.92 -2.45
N LYS A 18 8.70 -5.09 -2.42
CA LYS A 18 10.14 -5.20 -2.17
C LYS A 18 10.97 -4.58 -3.30
N ALA A 19 10.55 -4.75 -4.55
CA ALA A 19 11.21 -4.11 -5.69
C ALA A 19 11.11 -2.57 -5.59
N LEU A 20 9.94 -2.06 -5.23
CA LEU A 20 9.73 -0.62 -4.98
C LEU A 20 10.55 -0.11 -3.79
N GLU A 21 10.66 -0.88 -2.71
CA GLU A 21 11.50 -0.53 -1.58
C GLU A 21 12.99 -0.51 -1.95
N GLY A 22 13.44 -1.48 -2.76
CA GLY A 22 14.80 -1.52 -3.29
C GLY A 22 15.11 -0.29 -4.15
N GLU A 23 14.17 0.10 -5.02
CA GLU A 23 14.30 1.33 -5.81
C GLU A 23 14.30 2.58 -4.91
N LEU A 24 13.40 2.67 -3.93
CA LEU A 24 13.40 3.78 -2.98
C LEU A 24 14.76 3.93 -2.28
N GLY A 25 15.36 2.80 -1.86
CA GLY A 25 16.68 2.77 -1.26
C GLY A 25 16.74 3.61 0.01
N ASP A 26 17.62 4.61 0.02
CA ASP A 26 17.76 5.59 1.11
C ASP A 26 17.22 6.97 0.75
N LYS A 27 16.53 7.10 -0.41
CA LYS A 27 15.90 8.35 -0.82
C LYS A 27 14.76 8.70 0.12
N LEU A 28 14.50 9.98 0.34
CA LEU A 28 13.36 10.43 1.14
C LEU A 28 12.04 10.09 0.44
N TYR A 29 12.03 10.28 -0.88
CA TYR A 29 10.95 10.06 -1.84
C TYR A 29 11.50 9.39 -3.11
N PHE A 30 10.66 8.80 -3.95
CA PHE A 30 11.10 8.28 -5.25
C PHE A 30 11.63 9.40 -6.15
N GLY A 31 11.10 10.62 -6.02
CA GLY A 31 11.64 11.84 -6.64
C GLY A 31 12.95 12.35 -6.04
N GLY A 32 13.55 11.67 -5.05
CA GLY A 32 14.77 12.08 -4.36
C GLY A 32 14.46 12.87 -3.09
N GLU A 33 14.69 14.19 -3.12
CA GLU A 33 14.51 15.09 -1.98
C GLU A 33 13.07 15.59 -1.80
N SER A 34 12.22 15.45 -2.83
CA SER A 34 10.80 15.84 -2.79
C SER A 34 9.92 14.85 -3.57
N ILE A 35 8.61 14.92 -3.35
CA ILE A 35 7.62 14.10 -4.08
C ILE A 35 7.78 14.28 -5.59
N GLY A 36 7.99 13.16 -6.30
CA GLY A 36 8.05 13.07 -7.75
C GLY A 36 6.88 12.28 -8.33
N LEU A 37 6.97 11.96 -9.62
CA LEU A 37 5.91 11.26 -10.37
C LEU A 37 5.54 9.91 -9.74
N VAL A 38 6.55 9.09 -9.41
CA VAL A 38 6.34 7.76 -8.82
C VAL A 38 5.69 7.87 -7.44
N ASP A 39 6.06 8.88 -6.64
CA ASP A 39 5.44 9.10 -5.35
C ASP A 39 3.94 9.40 -5.50
N VAL A 40 3.59 10.30 -6.42
CA VAL A 40 2.18 10.65 -6.71
C VAL A 40 1.39 9.43 -7.19
N ALA A 41 1.99 8.58 -8.02
CA ALA A 41 1.34 7.37 -8.51
C ALA A 41 1.13 6.32 -7.41
N LEU A 42 2.08 6.16 -6.49
CA LEU A 42 2.09 5.08 -5.51
C LEU A 42 1.40 5.44 -4.18
N VAL A 43 1.46 6.70 -3.73
CA VAL A 43 0.87 7.15 -2.46
C VAL A 43 -0.62 6.76 -2.30
N PRO A 44 -1.48 6.86 -3.34
CA PRO A 44 -2.87 6.40 -3.23
C PRO A 44 -3.02 4.92 -2.86
N CYS A 45 -2.11 4.06 -3.31
CA CYS A 45 -2.13 2.63 -3.02
C CYS A 45 -1.87 2.34 -1.53
N THR A 46 -1.15 3.21 -0.81
CA THR A 46 -0.80 2.99 0.60
C THR A 46 -2.02 3.04 1.51
N ALA A 47 -3.11 3.71 1.10
CA ALA A 47 -4.38 3.70 1.83
C ALA A 47 -5.02 2.30 1.90
N TRP A 48 -4.68 1.41 0.96
CA TRP A 48 -5.19 0.04 0.88
C TRP A 48 -4.33 -0.98 1.63
N PHE A 49 -3.12 -0.61 2.08
CA PHE A 49 -2.18 -1.53 2.73
C PHE A 49 -2.79 -2.23 3.95
N TYR A 50 -3.53 -1.50 4.78
CA TYR A 50 -4.24 -2.07 5.92
C TYR A 50 -5.25 -3.15 5.49
N ALA A 51 -5.99 -2.88 4.42
CA ALA A 51 -7.02 -3.76 3.90
C ALA A 51 -6.39 -5.05 3.33
N TYR A 52 -5.33 -4.93 2.53
CA TYR A 52 -4.56 -6.05 2.02
C TYR A 52 -3.95 -6.91 3.13
N ALA A 53 -3.24 -6.28 4.07
CA ALA A 53 -2.59 -6.95 5.20
C ALA A 53 -3.60 -7.73 6.05
N THR A 54 -4.75 -7.13 6.34
CA THR A 54 -5.82 -7.75 7.15
C THR A 54 -6.49 -8.90 6.39
N CYS A 55 -6.81 -8.71 5.11
CA CYS A 55 -7.49 -9.71 4.30
C CYS A 55 -6.58 -10.90 3.93
N GLY A 56 -5.27 -10.69 3.76
CA GLY A 56 -4.29 -11.71 3.40
C GLY A 56 -3.49 -12.28 4.58
N ASP A 57 -3.81 -11.87 5.81
CA ASP A 57 -3.13 -12.27 7.05
C ASP A 57 -1.60 -12.17 6.96
N PHE A 58 -1.09 -10.97 6.66
CA PHE A 58 0.35 -10.70 6.55
C PHE A 58 0.72 -9.28 6.95
N SER A 59 2.02 -9.01 7.09
CA SER A 59 2.54 -7.68 7.41
C SER A 59 3.39 -7.14 6.28
N ILE A 60 2.95 -6.04 5.68
CA ILE A 60 3.74 -5.26 4.71
C ILE A 60 4.95 -4.64 5.40
N GLU A 61 4.80 -4.11 6.62
CA GLU A 61 5.88 -3.45 7.36
C GLU A 61 7.02 -4.41 7.69
N ALA A 62 6.72 -5.67 8.01
CA ALA A 62 7.74 -6.67 8.29
C ALA A 62 8.64 -6.97 7.08
N GLY A 63 8.09 -6.87 5.87
CA GLY A 63 8.83 -7.12 4.63
C GLY A 63 9.36 -5.87 3.94
N CYS A 64 8.71 -4.72 4.16
CA CYS A 64 8.97 -3.44 3.48
C CYS A 64 8.98 -2.22 4.43
N PRO A 65 9.81 -2.20 5.48
CA PRO A 65 9.76 -1.17 6.53
C PRO A 65 10.08 0.25 6.03
N LYS A 66 11.02 0.43 5.09
CA LYS A 66 11.35 1.75 4.52
C LYS A 66 10.21 2.28 3.66
N LEU A 67 9.53 1.40 2.93
CA LEU A 67 8.37 1.78 2.13
C LEU A 67 7.20 2.24 3.03
N VAL A 68 6.95 1.54 4.14
CA VAL A 68 5.95 1.98 5.13
C VAL A 68 6.35 3.33 5.76
N ALA A 69 7.62 3.52 6.09
CA ALA A 69 8.12 4.80 6.59
C ALA A 69 7.99 5.92 5.55
N TRP A 70 8.20 5.62 4.26
CA TRP A 70 7.96 6.56 3.16
C TRP A 70 6.49 6.95 3.04
N ALA A 71 5.56 6.00 3.10
CA ALA A 71 4.13 6.27 3.06
C ALA A 71 3.71 7.23 4.18
N LYS A 72 4.23 6.99 5.40
CA LYS A 72 4.02 7.87 6.55
C LYS A 72 4.59 9.27 6.31
N ARG A 73 5.84 9.40 5.82
CA ARG A 73 6.44 10.70 5.47
C ARG A 73 5.61 11.48 4.44
N CYS A 74 5.10 10.81 3.41
CA CYS A 74 4.25 11.46 2.40
C CYS A 74 3.01 12.08 3.03
N LYS A 75 2.33 11.35 3.93
CA LYS A 75 1.15 11.84 4.64
C LYS A 75 1.47 12.95 5.64
N ASP A 76 2.54 12.81 6.41
CA ASP A 76 2.88 13.74 7.48
C ASP A 76 3.43 15.08 6.94
N ASN A 77 4.17 15.06 5.82
CA ASN A 77 4.82 16.26 5.28
C ASN A 77 3.98 17.00 4.22
N TYR A 78 2.96 16.37 3.63
CA TYR A 78 2.18 16.98 2.54
C TYR A 78 0.68 16.97 2.84
N GLN A 79 0.13 18.16 3.09
CA GLN A 79 -1.30 18.33 3.33
C GLN A 79 -2.18 17.84 2.16
N SER A 80 -1.69 17.93 0.92
CA SER A 80 -2.40 17.41 -0.26
C SER A 80 -2.59 15.89 -0.18
N VAL A 81 -1.59 15.16 0.31
CA VAL A 81 -1.66 13.71 0.53
C VAL A 81 -2.62 13.41 1.68
N SER A 82 -2.44 14.07 2.83
CA SER A 82 -3.28 13.79 4.01
C SER A 82 -4.76 14.07 3.77
N SER A 83 -5.07 15.06 2.91
CA SER A 83 -6.45 15.45 2.59
C SER A 83 -7.06 14.59 1.47
N ALA A 84 -6.26 14.06 0.55
CA ALA A 84 -6.73 13.24 -0.56
C ALA A 84 -6.97 11.78 -0.17
N LEU A 85 -6.21 11.25 0.79
CA LEU A 85 -6.30 9.83 1.16
C LEU A 85 -7.42 9.57 2.18
N PRO A 86 -8.32 8.61 1.91
CA PRO A 86 -9.27 8.15 2.90
C PRO A 86 -8.55 7.44 4.06
N HIS A 87 -9.18 7.43 5.23
CA HIS A 87 -8.68 6.68 6.38
C HIS A 87 -8.61 5.17 6.05
N PRO A 88 -7.53 4.44 6.40
CA PRO A 88 -7.37 3.03 6.03
C PRO A 88 -8.54 2.12 6.45
N HIS A 89 -9.14 2.37 7.62
CA HIS A 89 -10.33 1.63 8.05
C HIS A 89 -11.55 1.85 7.13
N ARG A 90 -11.73 3.05 6.56
CA ARG A 90 -12.82 3.29 5.60
C ARG A 90 -12.63 2.52 4.30
N ILE A 91 -11.38 2.32 3.87
CA ILE A 91 -11.07 1.47 2.73
C ILE A 91 -11.40 0.01 3.04
N TYR A 92 -11.01 -0.48 4.21
CA TYR A 92 -11.36 -1.85 4.63
C TYR A 92 -12.88 -2.06 4.73
N ASP A 93 -13.60 -1.12 5.33
CA ASP A 93 -15.06 -1.15 5.42
C ASP A 93 -15.74 -1.15 4.04
N TYR A 94 -15.10 -0.53 3.04
CA TYR A 94 -15.54 -0.54 1.64
C TYR A 94 -15.18 -1.84 0.90
N GLU A 95 -14.02 -2.43 1.19
CA GLU A 95 -13.52 -3.63 0.54
C GLU A 95 -14.43 -4.83 0.79
N LEU A 96 -14.93 -5.00 2.02
CA LEU A 96 -15.78 -6.14 2.39
C LEU A 96 -17.07 -6.22 1.55
N PRO A 97 -17.86 -5.13 1.41
CA PRO A 97 -18.97 -5.09 0.45
C PRO A 97 -18.55 -5.27 -1.01
N LEU A 98 -17.39 -4.72 -1.41
CA LEU A 98 -16.89 -4.84 -2.78
C LEU A 98 -16.62 -6.30 -3.16
N LYS A 99 -15.95 -7.05 -2.29
CA LYS A 99 -15.71 -8.49 -2.48
C LYS A 99 -17.00 -9.26 -2.69
N LYS A 100 -18.04 -8.97 -1.89
CA LYS A 100 -19.36 -9.58 -2.07
C LYS A 100 -19.99 -9.24 -3.41
N ARG A 101 -19.93 -7.97 -3.83
CA ARG A 101 -20.49 -7.51 -5.12
C ARG A 101 -19.78 -8.13 -6.32
N LEU A 102 -18.48 -8.39 -6.20
CA LEU A 102 -17.65 -8.95 -7.27
C LEU A 102 -17.58 -10.49 -7.25
N GLY A 103 -18.24 -11.15 -6.30
CA GLY A 103 -18.17 -12.61 -6.15
C GLY A 103 -16.82 -13.13 -5.67
N TRP A 104 -16.04 -12.27 -4.99
CA TRP A 104 -14.74 -12.59 -4.40
C TRP A 104 -14.80 -12.90 -2.91
N ALA A 105 -15.99 -12.81 -2.31
CA ALA A 105 -16.24 -13.16 -0.91
C ALA A 105 -16.31 -14.67 -0.68
#